data_AF-A0A662YP74-F1
#
_entry.id   AF-A0A662YP74-F1
#
_cell.length_a   1.000
_cell.length_b   1.000
_cell.length_c   1.000
_cell.angle_alpha   90.00
_cell.angle_beta   90.00
_cell.angle_gamma   90.00
#
_symmetry.space_group_name_H-M   'P 1'
#
loop_
_entity.id
_entity.type
_entity.pdbx_description
1 polymer ?
#
loop_
_entity_poly.entity_id
_entity_poly.type
_entity_poly.pdbx_seq_one_letter_code
_entity_poly.pdbx_strand_id
1 'polypeptide(L)'
;MEPNTLPSANHSYIFHYFNKERLEGKETSEPDKEEDVLVSERDRRLAEQVSIHNDSKRSESLINMHSKKLKKKAKADAEKAKERRAFDRDQDLQVNRFDEAQKKAVLKKSQELNTRFSHSKGSMFL
;
A
#
# COMPACT_ATOMS: atom_id res chain seq x y z
N MET A 1 44.77 42.32 -0.42
CA MET A 1 44.08 41.19 0.22
C MET A 1 42.63 41.61 0.40
N GLU A 2 41.71 41.00 -0.35
CA GLU A 2 40.27 41.19 -0.15
C GLU A 2 39.64 39.84 0.23
N PRO A 3 38.73 39.79 1.22
CA PRO A 3 38.08 38.54 1.62
C PRO A 3 36.90 38.21 0.69
N ASN A 4 36.97 37.03 0.05
CA ASN A 4 35.87 36.47 -0.72
C ASN A 4 34.68 36.14 0.20
N THR A 5 33.61 36.94 0.11
CA THR A 5 32.30 36.62 0.67
C THR A 5 31.54 35.70 -0.28
N LEU A 6 31.22 34.49 0.17
CA LEU A 6 30.34 33.56 -0.56
C LEU A 6 28.91 34.12 -0.59
N PRO A 7 28.20 34.08 -1.74
CA PRO A 7 26.81 34.51 -1.78
C PRO A 7 25.95 33.51 -0.99
N SER A 8 25.28 34.02 0.04
CA SER A 8 24.24 33.30 0.78
C SER A 8 23.12 32.87 -0.19
N ALA A 9 23.14 31.61 -0.62
CA ALA A 9 22.09 31.03 -1.44
C ALA A 9 20.76 31.07 -0.65
N ASN A 10 19.78 31.78 -1.20
CA ASN A 10 18.43 31.86 -0.64
C ASN A 10 17.85 30.45 -0.48
N HIS A 11 17.58 30.05 0.77
CA HIS A 11 17.00 28.76 1.17
C HIS A 11 15.74 28.36 0.38
N SER A 12 15.00 29.36 -0.11
CA SER A 12 13.82 29.18 -0.96
C SER A 12 14.12 28.41 -2.25
N TYR A 13 15.27 28.65 -2.88
CA TYR A 13 15.64 28.01 -4.15
C TYR A 13 16.01 26.53 -3.97
N ILE A 14 16.67 26.20 -2.85
CA ILE A 14 17.06 24.82 -2.51
C ILE A 14 15.80 23.99 -2.17
N PHE A 15 14.86 24.57 -1.44
CA PHE A 15 13.60 23.90 -1.09
C PHE A 15 12.73 23.66 -2.32
N HIS A 16 12.74 24.57 -3.30
CA HIS A 16 11.99 24.42 -4.53
C HIS A 16 12.55 23.30 -5.42
N TYR A 17 13.88 23.12 -5.47
CA TYR A 17 14.51 22.01 -6.18
C TYR A 17 14.26 20.67 -5.47
N PHE A 18 14.37 20.62 -4.13
CA PHE A 18 14.14 19.39 -3.37
C PHE A 18 12.70 18.86 -3.46
N ASN A 19 11.70 19.76 -3.55
CA ASN A 19 10.31 19.36 -3.77
C ASN A 19 10.04 18.90 -5.20
N LYS A 20 10.71 19.48 -6.20
CA LYS A 20 10.58 19.08 -7.61
C LYS A 20 11.09 17.65 -7.83
N GLU A 21 12.26 17.30 -7.30
CA GLU A 21 12.81 15.93 -7.40
C GLU A 21 11.94 14.88 -6.69
N ARG A 22 11.30 15.23 -5.56
CA ARG A 22 10.38 14.32 -4.84
C ARG A 22 9.05 14.12 -5.54
N LEU A 23 8.61 15.08 -6.35
CA LEU A 23 7.38 14.98 -7.14
C LEU A 23 7.63 14.25 -8.46
N GLU A 24 8.78 14.47 -9.10
CA GLU A 24 9.15 13.79 -10.36
C GLU A 24 9.55 12.32 -10.15
N GLY A 25 10.08 11.94 -8.98
CA GLY A 25 10.37 10.55 -8.62
C GLY A 25 9.15 9.66 -8.33
N LYS A 26 7.92 10.19 -8.42
CA LYS A 26 6.67 9.43 -8.30
C LYS A 26 5.95 9.20 -9.64
N GLU A 27 6.43 9.79 -10.72
CA GLU A 27 5.86 9.68 -12.06
C GLU A 27 6.77 8.86 -12.98
N THR A 28 7.32 7.74 -12.50
CA THR A 28 7.95 6.71 -13.35
C THR A 28 7.76 5.31 -12.75
N SER A 29 6.53 4.96 -12.38
CA SER A 29 6.08 3.64 -12.81
C SER A 29 5.65 3.84 -14.26
N GLU A 30 6.43 3.29 -15.20
CA GLU A 30 5.90 2.92 -16.51
C GLU A 30 4.45 2.48 -16.32
N PRO A 31 3.46 2.96 -17.11
CA PRO A 31 2.17 2.31 -17.08
C PRO A 31 2.48 0.85 -17.38
N ASP A 32 2.27 -0.02 -16.39
CA ASP A 32 2.14 -1.45 -16.64
C ASP A 32 1.28 -1.48 -17.89
N LYS A 33 1.84 -1.98 -19.00
CA LYS A 33 1.05 -2.28 -20.16
C LYS A 33 0.05 -3.27 -19.60
N GLU A 34 -1.12 -2.76 -19.23
CA GLU A 34 -2.35 -3.49 -19.13
C GLU A 34 -2.38 -4.16 -20.49
N GLU A 35 -1.88 -5.39 -20.56
CA GLU A 35 -2.33 -6.27 -21.61
C GLU A 35 -3.83 -6.16 -21.47
N ASP A 36 -4.46 -5.52 -22.46
CA ASP A 36 -5.89 -5.46 -22.61
C ASP A 36 -6.36 -6.91 -22.71
N VAL A 37 -6.45 -7.58 -21.55
CA VAL A 37 -7.20 -8.80 -21.38
C VAL A 37 -8.58 -8.33 -21.76
N LEU A 38 -8.98 -8.63 -23.01
CA LEU A 38 -10.28 -8.24 -23.56
C LEU A 38 -11.34 -8.72 -22.58
N VAL A 39 -11.73 -7.85 -21.66
CA VAL A 39 -12.72 -8.15 -20.64
C VAL A 39 -13.99 -8.39 -21.42
N SER A 40 -14.55 -9.59 -21.30
CA SER A 40 -15.76 -9.94 -22.04
C SER A 40 -16.83 -8.89 -21.73
N GLU A 41 -17.61 -8.48 -22.73
CA GLU A 41 -18.78 -7.60 -22.53
C GLU A 41 -19.69 -8.10 -21.40
N ARG A 42 -19.72 -9.41 -21.16
CA ARG A 42 -20.39 -10.02 -20.02
C ARG A 42 -19.81 -9.57 -18.67
N ASP A 43 -18.49 -9.61 -18.53
CA ASP A 43 -17.80 -9.32 -17.27
C ASP A 43 -17.91 -7.83 -16.92
N ARG A 44 -17.90 -6.96 -17.93
CA ARG A 44 -18.17 -5.53 -17.77
C ARG A 44 -19.56 -5.27 -17.18
N ARG A 45 -20.59 -5.89 -17.76
CA ARG A 45 -21.97 -5.78 -17.26
C ARG A 45 -22.11 -6.32 -15.83
N LEU A 46 -21.43 -7.42 -15.53
CA LEU A 46 -21.43 -8.00 -14.20
C LEU A 46 -20.77 -7.06 -13.19
N ALA A 47 -19.63 -6.46 -13.53
CA ALA A 47 -18.95 -5.49 -12.68
C ALA A 47 -19.83 -4.27 -12.37
N GLU A 48 -20.52 -3.73 -13.37
CA GLU A 48 -21.48 -2.62 -13.20
C GLU A 48 -22.63 -3.00 -12.26
N GLN A 49 -23.25 -4.16 -12.46
CA GLN A 49 -24.34 -4.64 -11.59
C GLN A 49 -23.89 -4.82 -10.13
N VAL A 50 -22.70 -5.38 -9.94
CA VAL A 50 -22.10 -5.57 -8.61
C VAL A 50 -21.79 -4.22 -7.97
N SER A 51 -21.29 -3.24 -8.72
CA SER A 51 -21.05 -1.88 -8.23
C SER A 51 -22.35 -1.23 -7.74
N ILE A 52 -23.40 -1.23 -8.57
CA ILE A 52 -24.71 -0.66 -8.23
C ILE A 52 -25.30 -1.31 -6.98
N HIS A 53 -25.21 -2.64 -6.88
CA HIS A 53 -25.67 -3.37 -5.69
C HIS A 53 -24.87 -2.99 -4.44
N ASN A 54 -23.54 -2.90 -4.55
CA ASN A 54 -22.70 -2.49 -3.44
C ASN A 54 -23.02 -1.08 -2.97
N ASP A 55 -23.18 -0.11 -3.87
CA ASP A 55 -23.47 1.29 -3.50
C ASP A 55 -24.85 1.46 -2.85
N SER A 56 -25.84 0.68 -3.30
CA SER A 56 -27.23 0.79 -2.81
C SER A 56 -27.52 -0.03 -1.55
N LYS A 57 -26.90 -1.21 -1.39
CA LYS A 57 -27.17 -2.14 -0.28
C LYS A 57 -26.04 -2.19 0.75
N ARG A 58 -24.86 -1.66 0.45
CA ARG A 58 -23.70 -1.73 1.33
C ARG A 58 -23.14 -0.34 1.59
N SER A 59 -23.14 0.07 2.86
CA SER A 59 -22.59 1.38 3.23
C SER A 59 -21.09 1.47 2.94
N GLU A 60 -20.31 0.40 3.15
CA GLU A 60 -18.86 0.35 2.88
C GLU A 60 -18.33 -1.08 2.61
N SER A 61 -17.24 -1.18 1.84
CA SER A 61 -16.47 -2.43 1.70
C SER A 61 -15.88 -2.89 3.05
N LEU A 62 -15.80 -4.21 3.27
CA LEU A 62 -15.21 -4.79 4.49
C LEU A 62 -13.77 -4.28 4.72
N ILE A 63 -12.99 -4.14 3.65
CA ILE A 63 -11.62 -3.62 3.70
C ILE A 63 -11.61 -2.14 4.14
N ASN A 64 -12.54 -1.35 3.61
CA ASN A 64 -12.69 0.07 3.98
C ASN A 64 -13.11 0.21 5.44
N MET A 65 -14.02 -0.66 5.91
CA MET A 65 -14.45 -0.69 7.30
C MET A 65 -13.30 -1.06 8.24
N HIS A 66 -12.52 -2.09 7.91
CA HIS A 66 -11.37 -2.52 8.71
C HIS A 66 -10.27 -1.46 8.75
N SER A 67 -9.91 -0.90 7.59
CA SER A 67 -8.89 0.15 7.50
C SER A 67 -9.31 1.41 8.26
N LYS A 68 -10.57 1.84 8.17
CA LYS A 68 -11.11 2.94 8.98
C LYS A 68 -11.05 2.62 10.47
N LYS A 69 -11.38 1.40 10.90
CA LYS A 69 -11.31 0.97 12.30
C LYS A 69 -9.87 1.04 12.83
N LEU A 70 -8.90 0.53 12.07
CA LEU A 70 -7.48 0.59 12.45
C LEU A 70 -6.97 2.04 12.54
N LYS A 71 -7.31 2.89 11.56
CA LYS A 71 -6.96 4.32 11.59
C LYS A 71 -7.59 5.06 12.77
N LYS A 72 -8.86 4.81 13.08
CA LYS A 72 -9.54 5.41 14.25
C LYS A 72 -8.88 4.99 15.56
N LYS A 73 -8.55 3.71 15.72
CA LYS A 73 -7.81 3.21 16.90
C LYS A 73 -6.46 3.89 17.05
N ALA A 74 -5.67 3.93 15.97
CA ALA A 74 -4.35 4.56 15.99
C ALA A 74 -4.42 6.05 16.36
N LYS A 75 -5.42 6.80 15.88
CA LYS A 75 -5.64 8.20 16.27
C LYS A 75 -6.02 8.34 17.74
N ALA A 76 -6.94 7.52 18.23
CA ALA A 76 -7.35 7.53 19.64
C ALA A 76 -6.21 7.15 20.60
N ASP A 77 -5.31 6.26 20.17
CA ASP A 77 -4.14 5.88 20.96
C ASP A 77 -3.02 6.93 20.89
N ALA A 78 -2.95 7.71 19.80
CA ALA A 78 -1.99 8.82 19.66
C ALA A 78 -2.40 10.09 20.44
N GLU A 79 -3.70 10.34 20.62
CA GLU A 79 -4.21 11.45 21.43
C GLU A 79 -4.03 11.24 22.94
N LYS A 80 -3.83 9.99 23.39
CA LYS A 80 -3.54 9.69 24.78
C LYS A 80 -2.08 10.01 25.11
N ALA A 81 -1.85 10.68 26.22
CA ALA A 81 -0.51 10.95 26.73
C ALA A 81 0.25 9.63 26.92
N LYS A 82 1.52 9.62 26.51
CA LYS A 82 2.37 8.43 26.52
C LYS A 82 2.83 8.12 27.95
N GLU A 83 1.97 7.49 28.72
CA GLU A 83 2.31 6.95 30.04
C GLU A 83 3.24 5.73 29.92
N ARG A 84 3.91 5.38 31.03
CA ARG A 84 4.70 4.15 31.11
C ARG A 84 3.78 2.94 30.94
N ARG A 85 3.82 2.36 29.75
CA ARG A 85 3.11 1.12 29.39
C ARG A 85 3.77 -0.07 30.09
N ALA A 86 2.95 -1.05 30.50
CA ALA A 86 3.46 -2.33 30.98
C ALA A 86 4.28 -3.05 29.89
N PHE A 87 5.21 -3.92 30.32
CA PHE A 87 5.98 -4.77 29.42
C PHE A 87 5.03 -5.71 28.67
N ASP A 88 5.10 -5.68 27.35
CA ASP A 88 4.33 -6.50 26.42
C ASP A 88 5.32 -7.30 25.61
N ARG A 89 5.23 -8.62 25.74
CA ARG A 89 6.13 -9.55 25.07
C ARG A 89 6.14 -9.34 23.55
N ASP A 90 5.01 -9.07 22.91
CA ASP A 90 4.97 -9.01 21.46
C ASP A 90 5.61 -7.71 20.91
N GLN A 91 5.56 -6.62 21.69
CA GLN A 91 6.13 -5.32 21.32
C GLN A 91 7.57 -5.15 21.81
N ASP A 92 7.83 -5.58 23.05
CA ASP A 92 9.07 -5.35 23.77
C ASP A 92 10.03 -6.53 23.62
N LEU A 93 9.52 -7.76 23.48
CA LEU A 93 10.32 -8.96 23.25
C LEU A 93 10.32 -9.31 21.76
N GLN A 94 11.19 -8.64 21.03
CA GLN A 94 11.32 -8.69 19.57
C GLN A 94 12.05 -9.94 19.04
N VAL A 95 11.81 -11.12 19.61
CA VAL A 95 12.39 -12.40 19.13
C VAL A 95 11.51 -13.01 18.05
N ASN A 96 12.14 -13.55 17.00
CA ASN A 96 11.49 -14.23 15.87
C ASN A 96 10.51 -13.35 15.07
N ARG A 97 10.78 -12.04 14.94
CA ARG A 97 10.07 -11.22 13.98
C ARG A 97 10.43 -11.72 12.58
N PHE A 98 9.43 -12.26 11.87
CA PHE A 98 9.57 -12.49 10.43
C PHE A 98 10.02 -11.17 9.79
N ASP A 99 11.18 -11.20 9.16
CA ASP A 99 11.64 -10.07 8.35
C ASP A 99 10.56 -9.72 7.33
N GLU A 100 10.48 -8.45 6.93
CA GLU A 100 9.49 -8.01 5.95
C GLU A 100 9.56 -8.85 4.67
N ALA A 101 10.76 -9.30 4.29
CA ALA A 101 10.99 -10.22 3.19
C ALA A 101 10.29 -11.58 3.40
N GLN A 102 10.38 -12.16 4.59
CA GLN A 102 9.73 -13.43 4.90
C GLN A 102 8.21 -13.29 4.95
N LYS A 103 7.69 -12.17 5.50
CA LYS A 103 6.25 -11.86 5.47
C LYS A 103 5.73 -11.75 4.04
N LYS A 104 6.43 -10.99 3.18
CA LYS A 104 6.09 -10.85 1.76
C LYS A 104 6.17 -12.19 1.04
N ALA A 105 7.17 -13.03 1.34
CA ALA A 105 7.29 -14.36 0.75
C ALA A 105 6.11 -15.27 1.13
N VAL A 106 5.66 -15.27 2.38
CA VAL A 106 4.47 -16.02 2.81
C VAL A 106 3.22 -15.52 2.09
N LEU A 107 3.05 -14.20 1.99
CA LEU A 107 1.90 -13.59 1.33
C LEU A 107 1.86 -13.91 -0.17
N LYS A 108 3.02 -13.87 -0.84
CA LYS A 108 3.17 -14.24 -2.26
C LYS A 108 2.86 -15.71 -2.50
N LYS A 109 3.42 -16.61 -1.67
CA LYS A 109 3.11 -18.06 -1.72
C LYS A 109 1.61 -18.33 -1.58
N SER A 110 0.92 -17.58 -0.72
CA SER A 110 -0.53 -17.69 -0.55
C SER A 110 -1.30 -17.22 -1.79
N GLN A 111 -0.88 -16.10 -2.39
CA GLN A 111 -1.49 -15.59 -3.63
C GLN A 111 -1.34 -16.59 -4.79
N GLU A 112 -0.17 -17.22 -4.92
CA GLU A 112 0.09 -18.24 -5.94
C GLU A 112 -0.86 -19.45 -5.84
N LEU A 113 -1.39 -19.78 -4.66
CA LEU A 113 -2.36 -20.88 -4.52
C LEU A 113 -3.68 -20.62 -5.26
N ASN A 114 -4.10 -19.36 -5.43
CA ASN A 114 -5.34 -19.02 -6.12
C ASN A 114 -5.29 -19.39 -7.62
N THR A 115 -4.09 -19.37 -8.22
CA THR A 115 -3.90 -19.71 -9.64
C THR A 115 -3.24 -21.07 -9.84
N ARG A 116 -2.55 -21.64 -8.84
CA ARG A 116 -1.99 -23.00 -8.92
C ARG A 116 -3.03 -24.09 -9.19
N PHE A 117 -4.26 -23.88 -8.75
CA PHE A 117 -5.39 -24.79 -9.02
C PHE A 117 -6.45 -24.17 -9.95
N SER A 118 -6.14 -23.03 -10.59
CA SER A 118 -7.07 -22.48 -11.58
C SER A 118 -7.08 -23.38 -12.82
N HIS A 119 -8.26 -23.51 -13.42
CA HIS A 119 -8.46 -24.39 -14.55
C HIS A 119 -7.85 -23.76 -15.81
N SER A 120 -6.60 -24.10 -16.13
CA SER A 120 -6.02 -23.82 -17.45
C SER A 120 -5.12 -24.95 -17.95
N LYS A 121 -5.13 -25.11 -19.27
CA LYS A 121 -4.84 -26.31 -20.09
C LYS A 121 -3.41 -26.91 -20.05
N GLY A 122 -2.58 -26.54 -19.07
CA GLY A 122 -1.11 -26.72 -19.17
C GLY A 122 -0.48 -27.84 -18.35
N SER A 123 -1.05 -28.25 -17.22
CA SER A 123 -0.49 -29.37 -16.46
C SER A 123 -1.57 -30.15 -15.72
N MET A 124 -1.81 -31.36 -16.19
CA MET A 124 -2.62 -32.36 -15.52
C MET A 124 -1.70 -33.03 -14.50
N PHE A 125 -1.62 -32.51 -13.27
CA PHE A 125 -1.01 -33.26 -12.18
C PHE A 125 -2.10 -34.16 -11.58
N LEU A 126 -1.89 -35.46 -11.74
CA LEU A 126 -2.67 -36.56 -11.16
C LEU A 126 -2.45 -36.62 -9.64
#